data_AF-A0A521ZPF3-F1
#
_entry.id   AF-A0A521ZPF3-F1
#
_cell.length_a   1.000
_cell.length_b   1.000
_cell.length_c   1.000
_cell.angle_alpha   90.00
_cell.angle_beta   90.00
_cell.angle_gamma   90.00
#
_symmetry.space_group_name_H-M   'P 1'
#
loop_
_entity.id
_entity.type
_entity.pdbx_description
1 polymer ?
#
loop_
_entity_poly.entity_id
_entity_poly.type
_entity_poly.pdbx_seq_one_letter_code
_entity_poly.pdbx_strand_id
1 'polypeptide(L)'
;MTNPPSRRVNLPWADAVFAGLARAAALLTLALLLGIIGSLIVGAWPAIKTYGISFLWRTEWDPVQEQFGGLVMIYGTLMTSFIALLIAVPVSFGIAMFLTELSPSWLKRPLGIAVE
;
A
#
# COMPACT_ATOMS: atom_id res chain seq x y z
N MET A 1 48.68 8.81 -0.81
CA MET A 1 48.31 8.11 -2.08
C MET A 1 46.91 8.57 -2.45
N THR A 2 46.81 9.48 -3.41
CA THR A 2 45.55 10.12 -3.84
C THR A 2 44.83 9.20 -4.82
N ASN A 3 43.62 8.75 -4.46
CA ASN A 3 42.76 8.03 -5.41
C ASN A 3 42.40 8.97 -6.57
N PRO A 4 42.52 8.55 -7.85
CA PRO A 4 42.09 9.38 -8.97
C PRO A 4 40.56 9.54 -8.95
N PRO A 5 40.02 10.66 -9.47
CA PRO A 5 38.59 10.84 -9.58
C PRO A 5 38.01 9.78 -10.52
N SER A 6 37.04 9.01 -10.03
CA SER A 6 36.26 8.08 -10.86
C SER A 6 35.59 8.88 -11.98
N ARG A 7 36.00 8.65 -13.22
CA ARG A 7 35.42 9.29 -14.41
C ARG A 7 33.96 8.83 -14.51
N ARG A 8 33.01 9.65 -14.07
CA ARG A 8 31.58 9.41 -14.32
C ARG A 8 31.39 9.43 -15.83
N VAL A 9 31.10 8.28 -16.41
CA VAL A 9 30.74 8.19 -17.82
C VAL A 9 29.32 8.76 -17.91
N ASN A 10 29.20 10.05 -18.18
CA ASN A 10 27.91 10.67 -18.47
C ASN A 10 27.44 10.13 -19.83
N LEU A 11 26.52 9.17 -19.79
CA LEU A 11 25.83 8.63 -20.95
C LEU A 11 24.46 9.31 -21.01
N PRO A 12 24.34 10.51 -21.63
CA PRO A 12 23.10 11.30 -21.60
C PRO A 12 21.88 10.56 -22.21
N TRP A 13 22.12 9.58 -23.08
CA TRP A 13 21.08 8.71 -23.61
C TRP A 13 20.54 7.72 -22.57
N ALA A 14 21.40 7.22 -21.67
CA ALA A 14 20.99 6.31 -20.60
C ALA A 14 20.12 7.04 -19.57
N ASP A 15 20.48 8.28 -19.23
CA ASP A 15 19.66 9.14 -18.36
C ASP A 15 18.30 9.45 -19.00
N ALA A 16 18.26 9.72 -20.31
CA ALA A 16 17.02 9.95 -21.04
C ALA A 16 16.11 8.71 -21.09
N VAL A 17 16.68 7.53 -21.34
CA VAL A 17 15.95 6.25 -21.33
C VAL A 17 15.42 5.94 -19.94
N PHE A 18 16.25 6.10 -18.89
CA PHE A 18 15.84 5.89 -17.51
C PHE A 18 14.70 6.83 -17.11
N ALA A 19 14.82 8.13 -17.42
CA ALA A 19 13.77 9.10 -17.15
C ALA A 19 12.48 8.80 -17.92
N GLY A 20 12.59 8.33 -19.17
CA GLY A 20 11.45 7.90 -19.97
C GLY A 20 10.73 6.69 -19.37
N LEU A 21 11.48 5.67 -18.96
CA LEU A 21 10.95 4.47 -18.31
C LEU A 21 10.31 4.80 -16.96
N ALA A 22 10.96 5.62 -16.14
CA ALA A 22 10.42 6.04 -14.85
C ALA A 22 9.10 6.81 -15.01
N ARG A 23 9.01 7.72 -15.98
CA ARG A 23 7.76 8.43 -16.31
C ARG A 23 6.69 7.48 -16.84
N ALA A 24 7.05 6.54 -17.70
CA ALA A 24 6.12 5.54 -18.21
C ALA A 24 5.57 4.65 -17.08
N ALA A 25 6.42 4.23 -16.14
CA ALA A 25 6.01 3.47 -14.96
C ALA A 25 5.06 4.28 -14.06
N ALA A 26 5.35 5.56 -13.83
CA ALA A 26 4.47 6.45 -13.08
C ALA A 26 3.11 6.66 -13.79
N LEU A 27 3.10 6.87 -15.10
CA LEU A 27 1.87 7.01 -15.88
C LEU A 27 1.07 5.70 -15.93
N LEU A 28 1.75 4.57 -16.06
CA LEU A 28 1.11 3.25 -16.08
C LEU A 28 0.48 2.90 -14.74
N THR A 29 1.18 3.16 -13.62
CA THR A 29 0.62 2.95 -12.28
C THR A 29 -0.58 3.87 -12.01
N LEU A 30 -0.50 5.13 -12.43
CA LEU A 30 -1.64 6.06 -12.36
C LEU A 30 -2.82 5.58 -13.22
N ALA A 31 -2.56 5.14 -14.45
CA ALA A 31 -3.59 4.62 -15.35
C ALA A 31 -4.23 3.34 -14.80
N LEU A 32 -3.45 2.44 -14.21
CA LEU A 32 -3.96 1.25 -13.53
C LEU A 32 -4.86 1.61 -12.35
N LEU A 33 -4.43 2.57 -11.52
CA LEU A 33 -5.22 3.02 -10.37
C LEU A 33 -6.58 3.59 -10.82
N LEU A 34 -6.57 4.44 -11.86
CA LEU A 34 -7.82 4.96 -12.46
C LEU A 34 -8.67 3.83 -13.08
N GLY A 35 -8.03 2.86 -13.74
CA GLY A 35 -8.71 1.69 -14.31
C GLY A 35 -9.38 0.83 -13.25
N ILE A 36 -8.71 0.59 -12.11
CA ILE A 36 -9.27 -0.14 -10.96
C ILE A 36 -10.45 0.63 -10.37
N ILE A 37 -10.32 1.94 -10.15
CA ILE A 37 -11.43 2.77 -9.65
C ILE A 37 -12.62 2.69 -10.61
N GLY A 38 -12.38 2.85 -11.92
CA GLY A 38 -13.43 2.74 -12.94
C GLY A 38 -14.10 1.36 -12.93
N SER A 39 -13.32 0.29 -12.86
CA SER A 39 -13.82 -1.08 -12.78
C SER A 39 -14.67 -1.32 -11.53
N LEU A 40 -14.25 -0.80 -10.37
CA LEU A 40 -15.01 -0.88 -9.13
C LEU A 40 -16.34 -0.13 -9.22
N ILE A 41 -16.36 1.07 -9.81
CA ILE A 41 -17.59 1.84 -9.99
C ILE A 41 -18.58 1.10 -10.89
N VAL A 42 -18.10 0.56 -12.03
CA VAL A 42 -18.95 -0.21 -12.95
C VAL A 42 -19.48 -1.49 -12.29
N GLY A 43 -18.63 -2.21 -11.56
CA GLY A 43 -19.02 -3.42 -10.84
C GLY A 43 -19.97 -3.16 -9.66
N ALA A 44 -19.83 -2.03 -8.96
CA ALA A 44 -20.69 -1.66 -7.84
C ALA A 44 -22.02 -1.01 -8.28
N TRP A 45 -22.13 -0.53 -9.53
CA TRP A 45 -23.31 0.18 -10.02
C TRP A 45 -24.63 -0.60 -9.89
N PRO A 46 -24.72 -1.90 -10.23
CA PRO A 46 -25.93 -2.69 -10.05
C PRO A 46 -26.34 -2.81 -8.58
N ALA A 47 -25.36 -3.01 -7.67
CA ALA A 47 -25.63 -3.10 -6.24
C ALA A 47 -26.18 -1.77 -5.69
N ILE A 48 -25.61 -0.64 -6.11
CA ILE A 48 -26.09 0.70 -5.72
C ILE A 48 -27.50 0.96 -6.28
N LYS A 49 -27.80 0.53 -7.51
CA LYS A 49 -29.13 0.65 -8.12
C LYS A 49 -30.21 -0.15 -7.37
N THR A 50 -29.89 -1.38 -6.95
CA THR A 50 -30.84 -2.28 -6.27
C THR A 50 -31.05 -1.90 -4.80
N TYR A 51 -29.99 -1.51 -4.09
CA TYR A 51 -30.02 -1.28 -2.64
C TYR A 51 -29.99 0.20 -2.25
N GLY A 52 -29.73 1.11 -3.19
CA GLY A 52 -29.63 2.55 -2.95
C GLY A 52 -28.51 2.92 -1.97
N ILE A 53 -28.57 4.16 -1.45
CA ILE A 53 -27.65 4.64 -0.40
C ILE A 53 -27.81 3.84 0.91
N SER A 54 -28.96 3.20 1.11
CA SER A 54 -29.23 2.31 2.25
C SER A 54 -28.28 1.12 2.31
N PHE A 55 -27.70 0.70 1.17
CA PHE A 55 -26.65 -0.32 1.11
C PHE A 55 -25.49 -0.06 2.09
N LEU A 56 -25.12 1.21 2.30
CA LEU A 56 -24.01 1.58 3.20
C LEU A 56 -24.35 1.38 4.68
N TRP A 57 -25.63 1.37 5.04
CA TRP A 57 -26.10 1.25 6.43
C TRP A 57 -26.74 -0.11 6.76
N ARG A 58 -27.02 -0.93 5.74
CA ARG A 58 -27.55 -2.28 5.92
C ARG A 58 -26.49 -3.23 6.47
N THR A 59 -26.83 -3.92 7.55
CA THR A 59 -26.03 -4.98 8.17
C THR A 59 -26.42 -6.38 7.69
N GLU A 60 -27.46 -6.50 6.87
CA GLU A 60 -27.99 -7.76 6.38
C GLU A 60 -27.00 -8.38 5.38
N TRP A 61 -26.51 -9.58 5.66
CA TRP A 61 -25.72 -10.39 4.73
C TRP A 61 -26.37 -11.76 4.64
N ASP A 62 -27.33 -11.90 3.73
CA ASP A 62 -28.05 -13.14 3.47
C ASP A 62 -27.71 -13.65 2.05
N PRO A 63 -26.74 -14.57 1.92
CA PRO A 63 -26.36 -15.15 0.63
C PRO A 63 -27.43 -16.06 0.03
N VAL A 64 -28.44 -16.49 0.81
CA VAL A 64 -29.54 -17.34 0.33
C VAL A 64 -30.64 -16.48 -0.31
N GLN A 65 -30.92 -15.31 0.26
CA GLN A 65 -31.90 -14.34 -0.27
C GLN A 65 -31.29 -13.28 -1.20
N GLU A 66 -30.00 -13.43 -1.55
CA GLU A 66 -29.20 -12.48 -2.35
C GLU A 66 -29.16 -11.04 -1.77
N GLN A 67 -29.41 -10.88 -0.47
CA GLN A 67 -29.41 -9.58 0.21
C GLN A 67 -28.03 -9.29 0.79
N PHE A 68 -27.33 -8.33 0.20
CA PHE A 68 -25.99 -7.95 0.61
C PHE A 68 -25.98 -6.49 1.08
N GLY A 69 -25.59 -6.28 2.33
CA GLY A 69 -25.32 -4.97 2.92
C GLY A 69 -23.82 -4.65 2.92
N GLY A 70 -23.48 -3.40 2.64
CA GLY A 70 -22.10 -2.93 2.61
C GLY A 70 -21.49 -2.71 3.99
N LEU A 71 -22.31 -2.47 5.03
CA LEU A 71 -21.80 -2.08 6.35
C LEU A 71 -20.98 -3.19 7.02
N VAL A 72 -21.36 -4.45 6.82
CA VAL A 72 -20.62 -5.61 7.38
C VAL A 72 -19.19 -5.65 6.84
N MET A 73 -19.00 -5.43 5.53
CA MET A 73 -17.66 -5.44 4.94
C MET A 73 -16.84 -4.21 5.31
N ILE A 74 -17.47 -3.04 5.39
CA ILE A 74 -16.79 -1.81 5.85
C ILE A 74 -16.32 -2.00 7.30
N TYR A 75 -17.22 -2.46 8.17
CA TYR A 75 -16.91 -2.70 9.57
C TYR A 75 -15.79 -3.76 9.74
N GLY A 76 -15.86 -4.87 9.01
CA GLY A 76 -14.81 -5.90 9.04
C GLY A 76 -13.43 -5.35 8.65
N THR A 77 -13.36 -4.52 7.60
CA THR A 77 -12.11 -3.90 7.15
C THR A 77 -11.56 -2.91 8.17
N LEU A 78 -12.44 -2.09 8.76
CA LEU A 78 -12.05 -1.13 9.80
C LEU A 78 -11.57 -1.82 11.07
N MET A 79 -12.30 -2.85 11.53
CA MET A 79 -11.95 -3.58 12.75
C MET A 79 -10.64 -4.35 12.59
N THR A 80 -10.45 -5.02 11.45
CA THR A 80 -9.19 -5.74 11.16
C THR A 80 -8.01 -4.77 11.06
N SER A 81 -8.17 -3.65 10.36
CA SER A 81 -7.14 -2.60 10.28
C SER A 81 -6.82 -2.00 11.65
N PHE A 82 -7.84 -1.78 12.48
CA PHE A 82 -7.67 -1.26 13.83
C PHE A 82 -6.87 -2.22 14.72
N ILE A 83 -7.23 -3.50 14.72
CA ILE A 83 -6.49 -4.54 15.47
C ILE A 83 -5.06 -4.65 14.95
N ALA A 84 -4.86 -4.63 13.63
CA ALA A 84 -3.54 -4.67 13.02
C ALA A 84 -2.67 -3.49 13.49
N LEU A 85 -3.20 -2.27 13.51
CA LEU A 85 -2.50 -1.10 14.02
C LEU A 85 -2.20 -1.20 15.51
N LEU A 86 -3.16 -1.68 16.30
CA LEU A 86 -3.00 -1.85 17.75
C LEU A 86 -1.82 -2.77 18.08
N ILE A 87 -1.57 -3.80 17.28
CA ILE A 87 -0.43 -4.71 17.43
C ILE A 87 0.84 -4.15 16.79
N ALA A 88 0.75 -3.61 15.56
CA ALA A 88 1.90 -3.15 14.80
C ALA A 88 2.61 -1.97 15.46
N VAL A 89 1.87 -1.04 16.08
CA VAL A 89 2.43 0.15 16.73
C VAL A 89 3.38 -0.21 17.89
N PRO A 90 2.96 -0.95 18.94
CA PRO A 90 3.85 -1.30 20.05
C PRO A 90 5.02 -2.18 19.61
N VAL A 91 4.82 -3.08 18.63
CA VAL A 91 5.91 -3.90 18.07
C VAL A 91 6.94 -3.02 17.36
N SER A 92 6.50 -2.06 16.53
CA SER A 92 7.37 -1.11 15.85
C SER A 92 8.18 -0.26 16.84
N PHE A 93 7.54 0.23 17.91
CA PHE A 93 8.24 0.93 19.00
C PHE A 93 9.27 0.05 19.70
N GLY A 94 8.95 -1.23 19.95
CA GLY A 94 9.89 -2.19 20.53
C GLY A 94 11.14 -2.41 19.68
N ILE A 95 10.96 -2.55 18.36
CA ILE A 95 12.07 -2.68 17.41
C ILE A 95 12.92 -1.40 17.38
N ALA A 96 12.27 -0.23 17.35
CA ALA A 96 12.96 1.06 17.35
C ALA A 96 13.82 1.26 18.62
N MET A 97 13.27 0.98 19.81
CA MET A 97 14.04 1.06 21.06
C MET A 97 15.19 0.06 21.08
N PHE A 98 14.97 -1.18 20.64
CA PHE A 98 16.04 -2.18 20.59
C PHE A 98 17.20 -1.74 19.68
N LEU A 99 16.88 -1.16 18.51
CA LEU A 99 17.89 -0.65 17.57
C LEU A 99 18.68 0.54 18.12
N THR A 100 18.04 1.43 18.89
CA THR A 100 18.67 2.63 19.46
C THR A 100 19.50 2.32 20.70
N GLU A 101 18.94 1.58 21.66
CA GLU A 101 19.50 1.42 23.01
C GLU A 101 20.37 0.16 23.16
N LEU A 102 19.99 -0.95 22.52
CA LEU A 102 20.52 -2.27 22.87
C LEU A 102 21.25 -2.98 21.71
N SER A 103 21.18 -2.44 20.49
CA SER A 103 21.62 -3.16 19.30
C SER A 103 23.16 -3.17 19.12
N PRO A 104 23.81 -4.34 19.13
CA PRO A 104 25.22 -4.47 18.77
C PRO A 104 25.45 -4.15 17.28
N SER A 105 26.61 -3.57 16.96
CA SER A 105 26.94 -2.97 15.65
C SER A 105 26.80 -3.92 14.44
N TRP A 106 26.86 -5.24 14.64
CA TRP A 106 26.62 -6.26 13.60
C TRP A 106 25.15 -6.47 13.22
N LEU A 107 24.19 -6.12 14.09
CA LEU A 107 22.76 -6.42 13.93
C LEU A 107 21.97 -5.22 13.38
N LYS A 108 22.54 -4.01 13.50
CA LYS A 108 21.97 -2.77 12.95
C LYS A 108 21.77 -2.81 11.43
N ARG A 109 22.68 -3.47 10.69
CA ARG A 109 22.63 -3.55 9.22
C ARG A 109 21.51 -4.45 8.68
N PRO A 110 21.37 -5.72 9.11
CA PRO A 110 20.30 -6.59 8.59
C PRO A 110 18.90 -6.19 9.09
N LEU A 111 18.76 -5.73 10.34
CA LEU A 111 17.47 -5.26 10.84
C LEU A 111 17.04 -3.93 10.23
N GLY A 112 17.98 -3.02 9.92
CA GLY A 112 17.67 -1.78 9.20
C GLY A 112 17.04 -2.05 7.83
N ILE A 113 17.59 -2.99 7.06
CA ILE A 113 17.07 -3.38 5.73
C ILE A 113 15.71 -4.09 5.82
N ALA A 114 15.42 -4.77 6.93
CA ALA A 114 14.15 -5.48 7.10
C ALA A 114 12.99 -4.59 7.57
N VAL A 115 13.31 -3.41 8.11
CA VAL A 115 12.34 -2.44 8.66
C VAL A 115 12.11 -1.27 7.69
N GLU A 116 13.07 -0.98 6.80
CA GLU A 116 12.96 -0.05 5.67
C GLU A 116 12.16 -0.64 4.50
#